data_AF-A0A7S4HZC8-F1
#
_entry.id   AF-A0A7S4HZC8-F1
#
_cell.length_a   1.000
_cell.length_b   1.000
_cell.length_c   1.000
_cell.angle_alpha   90.00
_cell.angle_beta   90.00
_cell.angle_gamma   90.00
#
_symmetry.space_group_name_H-M   'P 1'
#
loop_
_entity.id
_entity.type
_entity.pdbx_description
1 polymer ?
#
loop_
_entity_poly.entity_id
_entity_poly.type
_entity_poly.pdbx_seq_one_letter_code
_entity_poly.pdbx_strand_id
1 'polypeptide(L)'
;KNINQQEVVTAILNIFMSKGAALKLITASLRRDLNRNEVDTTLFRDNTPATQMCSAYCKIKGRDYIEQILAVFLERLMYRTEALEVDPCRCTEEEAAENTKLLHNIINEILDRVFSSKS
;
A
#
# COMPACT_ATOMS: atom_id res chain seq x y z
N LYS A 1 -1.05 -32.05 3.44
CA LYS A 1 -0.57 -30.66 3.26
C LYS A 1 -1.78 -29.75 3.48
N ASN A 2 -1.81 -28.96 4.56
CA ASN A 2 -2.90 -27.99 4.77
C ASN A 2 -2.67 -26.82 3.82
N ILE A 3 -3.64 -26.55 2.95
CA ILE A 3 -3.59 -25.43 2.02
C ILE A 3 -3.89 -24.15 2.81
N ASN A 4 -3.00 -23.15 2.74
CA ASN A 4 -3.19 -21.86 3.38
C ASN A 4 -4.13 -20.98 2.53
N GLN A 5 -5.02 -20.20 3.16
CA GLN A 5 -5.90 -19.24 2.50
C GLN A 5 -5.16 -18.35 1.49
N GLN A 6 -3.96 -17.89 1.84
CA GLN A 6 -3.14 -17.04 0.97
C GLN A 6 -2.74 -17.76 -0.33
N GLU A 7 -2.43 -19.07 -0.25
CA GLU A 7 -2.06 -19.88 -1.42
C GLU A 7 -3.28 -20.06 -2.34
N VAL A 8 -4.46 -20.30 -1.77
CA VAL A 8 -5.72 -20.39 -2.52
C VAL A 8 -6.03 -19.08 -3.24
N VAL A 9 -5.96 -17.96 -2.51
CA VAL A 9 -6.21 -16.62 -3.06
C VAL A 9 -5.27 -16.32 -4.22
N THR A 10 -3.99 -16.61 -4.04
CA THR A 10 -2.98 -16.39 -5.08
C THR A 10 -3.23 -17.26 -6.30
N ALA A 11 -3.56 -18.54 -6.11
CA ALA A 11 -3.87 -19.47 -7.21
C ALA A 11 -5.12 -19.04 -7.99
N ILE A 12 -6.21 -18.68 -7.31
CA ILE A 12 -7.44 -18.20 -7.93
C ILE A 12 -7.16 -16.91 -8.72
N LEU A 13 -6.46 -15.95 -8.10
CA LEU A 13 -6.13 -14.69 -8.77
C LEU A 13 -5.32 -14.93 -10.05
N ASN A 14 -4.32 -15.81 -10.00
CA ASN A 14 -3.50 -16.16 -11.17
C ASN A 14 -4.34 -16.78 -12.31
N ILE A 15 -5.30 -17.66 -11.99
CA ILE A 15 -6.20 -18.23 -12.99
C ILE A 15 -7.07 -17.17 -13.66
N PHE A 16 -7.58 -16.19 -12.90
CA PHE A 16 -8.40 -15.13 -13.46
C PHE A 16 -7.57 -14.07 -14.20
N MET A 17 -6.33 -13.82 -13.78
CA MET A 17 -5.39 -12.95 -14.50
C MET A 17 -5.04 -13.52 -15.86
N SER A 18 -4.75 -14.82 -15.97
CA SER A 18 -4.42 -15.45 -17.27
C SER A 18 -5.59 -15.40 -18.27
N LYS A 19 -6.82 -15.21 -17.78
CA LYS A 19 -8.05 -15.06 -18.57
C LYS A 19 -8.50 -13.61 -18.77
N GLY A 20 -7.73 -12.62 -18.29
CA GLY A 20 -8.12 -11.21 -18.36
C GLY A 20 -9.35 -10.84 -17.51
N ALA A 21 -9.72 -11.67 -16.53
CA ALA A 21 -10.94 -11.54 -15.74
C ALA A 21 -10.70 -11.16 -14.27
N ALA A 22 -9.45 -10.86 -13.88
CA ALA A 22 -9.08 -10.58 -12.48
C ALA A 22 -9.84 -9.39 -11.88
N LEU A 23 -9.92 -8.26 -12.58
CA LEU A 23 -10.65 -7.08 -12.09
C LEU A 23 -12.15 -7.37 -11.87
N LYS A 24 -12.76 -8.18 -12.75
CA LYS A 24 -14.16 -8.61 -12.62
C LYS A 24 -14.36 -9.45 -11.36
N LEU A 25 -13.45 -10.41 -11.11
CA LEU A 25 -13.47 -11.22 -9.90
C LEU A 25 -13.34 -10.38 -8.63
N ILE A 26 -12.33 -9.50 -8.58
CA ILE A 26 -12.05 -8.64 -7.42
C ILE A 26 -13.25 -7.74 -7.15
N THR A 27 -13.78 -7.06 -8.17
CA THR A 27 -14.93 -6.17 -8.04
C THR A 27 -16.16 -6.90 -7.53
N ALA A 28 -16.47 -8.07 -8.09
CA ALA A 28 -17.60 -8.87 -7.64
C ALA A 28 -17.44 -9.34 -6.18
N SER A 29 -16.22 -9.71 -5.78
CA SER A 29 -15.91 -10.16 -4.43
C SER A 29 -16.03 -9.02 -3.41
N LEU A 30 -15.47 -7.84 -3.73
CA LEU A 30 -15.57 -6.66 -2.88
C LEU A 30 -17.02 -6.17 -2.75
N ARG A 31 -17.81 -6.21 -3.83
CA ARG A 31 -19.26 -5.89 -3.79
C ARG A 31 -20.05 -6.86 -2.91
N ARG A 32 -19.69 -8.14 -2.91
CA ARG A 32 -20.31 -9.13 -2.04
C ARG A 32 -20.02 -8.83 -0.57
N ASP A 33 -18.79 -8.46 -0.25
CA ASP A 33 -18.39 -8.09 1.11
C ASP A 33 -19.08 -6.79 1.55
N LEU A 34 -19.13 -5.78 0.68
CA LEU A 34 -19.90 -4.55 0.86
C LEU A 34 -21.36 -4.84 1.25
N ASN A 35 -22.06 -5.66 0.47
CA ASN A 35 -23.47 -5.97 0.71
C ASN A 35 -23.72 -6.78 2.00
N ARG A 36 -22.68 -7.36 2.60
CA ARG A 36 -22.76 -8.15 3.84
C ARG A 36 -22.38 -7.33 5.07
N ASN A 37 -21.63 -6.25 4.90
CA ASN A 37 -21.17 -5.42 6.00
C ASN A 37 -22.23 -4.36 6.31
N GLU A 38 -22.83 -4.44 7.49
CA GLU A 38 -23.83 -3.46 7.97
C GLU A 38 -23.16 -2.19 8.54
N VAL A 39 -21.83 -2.20 8.73
CA VAL A 39 -21.06 -1.12 9.36
C VAL A 39 -20.01 -0.58 8.39
N ASP A 40 -20.25 0.62 7.87
CA ASP A 40 -19.36 1.27 6.88
C ASP A 40 -17.94 1.54 7.40
N THR A 41 -17.74 1.66 8.72
CA THR A 41 -16.44 2.01 9.33
C THR A 41 -15.43 0.85 9.38
N THR A 42 -15.87 -0.39 9.19
CA THR A 42 -14.99 -1.59 9.12
C THR A 42 -14.75 -2.07 7.69
N LEU A 43 -15.34 -1.38 6.71
CA LEU A 43 -15.26 -1.76 5.32
C LEU A 43 -13.80 -1.86 4.85
N PHE A 44 -13.46 -3.01 4.27
CA PHE A 44 -12.11 -3.36 3.78
C PHE A 44 -10.99 -3.41 4.84
N ARG A 45 -11.30 -3.33 6.14
CA ARG A 45 -10.32 -3.57 7.21
C ARG A 45 -10.02 -5.05 7.43
N ASP A 46 -10.98 -5.91 7.08
CA ASP A 46 -10.85 -7.33 7.29
C ASP A 46 -9.91 -8.00 6.28
N ASN A 47 -9.16 -8.98 6.75
CA ASN A 47 -8.28 -9.83 5.95
C ASN A 47 -9.12 -10.89 5.17
N THR A 48 -10.10 -10.43 4.40
CA THR A 48 -10.96 -11.30 3.58
C THR A 48 -10.23 -11.74 2.32
N PRO A 49 -10.64 -12.86 1.69
CA PRO A 49 -10.12 -13.23 0.38
C PRO A 49 -10.25 -12.11 -0.67
N ALA A 50 -11.28 -11.26 -0.59
CA ALA A 50 -11.49 -10.17 -1.54
C ALA A 50 -10.43 -9.06 -1.38
N THR A 51 -10.14 -8.63 -0.14
CA THR A 51 -9.11 -7.62 0.14
C THR A 51 -7.71 -8.18 -0.14
N GLN A 52 -7.46 -9.46 0.16
CA GLN A 52 -6.22 -10.15 -0.21
C GLN A 52 -6.00 -10.22 -1.73
N MET A 53 -7.03 -10.59 -2.50
CA MET A 53 -6.94 -10.59 -3.97
C MET A 53 -6.67 -9.19 -4.52
N CYS A 54 -7.35 -8.17 -3.98
CA CYS A 54 -7.13 -6.78 -4.36
C CYS A 54 -5.68 -6.35 -4.11
N SER A 55 -5.17 -6.58 -2.90
CA SER A 55 -3.78 -6.26 -2.53
C SER A 55 -2.77 -6.98 -3.44
N ALA A 56 -2.95 -8.28 -3.67
CA ALA A 56 -2.07 -9.06 -4.55
C ALA A 56 -2.11 -8.55 -6.00
N TYR A 57 -3.29 -8.21 -6.52
CA TYR A 57 -3.41 -7.64 -7.86
C TYR A 57 -2.72 -6.27 -7.99
N CYS A 58 -2.92 -5.38 -7.01
CA CYS A 58 -2.26 -4.08 -6.96
C CYS A 58 -0.74 -4.22 -6.87
N LYS A 59 -0.22 -5.18 -6.10
CA LYS A 59 1.23 -5.47 -6.05
C LYS A 59 1.77 -5.88 -7.42
N ILE A 60 1.04 -6.72 -8.16
CA ILE A 60 1.49 -7.21 -9.47
C ILE A 60 1.40 -6.11 -10.54
N LYS A 61 0.28 -5.40 -10.61
CA LYS A 61 0.03 -4.40 -11.67
C LYS A 61 0.59 -3.02 -11.37
N GLY A 62 0.74 -2.69 -10.09
CA GLY A 62 1.24 -1.40 -9.63
C GLY A 62 2.74 -1.36 -9.35
N ARG A 63 3.45 -2.50 -9.41
CA ARG A 63 4.89 -2.57 -9.13
C ARG A 63 5.67 -1.54 -9.95
N ASP A 64 5.55 -1.61 -11.28
CA ASP A 64 6.34 -0.76 -12.17
C ASP A 64 6.00 0.72 -12.00
N TYR A 65 4.72 1.02 -11.74
CA TYR A 65 4.28 2.38 -11.39
C TYR A 65 4.95 2.88 -10.11
N ILE A 66 4.87 2.12 -9.01
CA ILE A 66 5.48 2.49 -7.72
C ILE A 66 7.01 2.62 -7.84
N GLU A 67 7.66 1.70 -8.56
CA GLU A 67 9.11 1.76 -8.81
C GLU A 67 9.45 3.03 -9.59
N GLN A 68 8.72 3.34 -10.65
CA GLN A 68 8.96 4.55 -11.46
C GLN A 68 8.83 5.83 -10.64
N ILE A 69 7.83 5.94 -9.76
CA ILE A 69 7.57 7.18 -9.03
C ILE A 69 8.43 7.34 -7.77
N LEU A 70 8.78 6.24 -7.08
CA LEU A 70 9.43 6.28 -5.76
C LEU A 70 10.85 5.74 -5.73
N ALA A 71 11.34 4.94 -6.68
CA ALA A 71 12.66 4.28 -6.53
C ALA A 71 13.81 5.27 -6.32
N VAL A 72 13.94 6.27 -7.22
CA VAL A 72 14.99 7.31 -7.13
C VAL A 72 14.87 8.13 -5.84
N PHE A 73 13.65 8.35 -5.36
CA PHE A 73 13.42 9.05 -4.09
C PHE A 73 13.89 8.21 -2.90
N LEU A 74 13.50 6.93 -2.85
CA LEU A 74 13.88 6.02 -1.78
C LEU A 74 15.39 5.79 -1.74
N GLU A 75 16.04 5.67 -2.89
CA GLU A 75 17.51 5.61 -2.97
C GLU A 75 18.14 6.85 -2.32
N ARG A 76 17.71 8.06 -2.70
CA ARG A 76 18.18 9.31 -2.07
C ARG A 76 17.91 9.34 -0.56
N LEU A 77 16.74 8.87 -0.14
CA LEU A 77 16.37 8.82 1.27
C LEU A 77 17.26 7.86 2.06
N MET A 78 17.64 6.72 1.47
CA MET A 78 18.52 5.74 2.12
C MET A 78 19.96 6.25 2.32
N TYR A 79 20.40 7.22 1.52
CA TYR A 79 21.73 7.84 1.68
C TYR A 79 21.74 9.03 2.65
N ARG A 80 20.57 9.45 3.17
CA ARG A 80 20.50 10.48 4.21
C ARG A 80 21.04 9.96 5.53
N THR A 81 21.64 10.86 6.31
CA THR A 81 22.18 10.55 7.64
C THR A 81 21.46 11.32 8.75
N GLU A 82 20.60 12.27 8.39
CA GLU A 82 19.80 13.05 9.33
C GLU A 82 18.78 12.17 10.05
N ALA A 83 18.64 12.39 11.36
CA ALA A 83 17.63 11.70 12.16
C ALA A 83 16.22 12.14 11.73
N LEU A 84 15.26 11.24 11.89
CA LEU A 84 13.82 11.49 11.67
C LEU A 84 13.02 11.18 12.94
N GLU A 85 13.69 11.08 14.08
CA GLU A 85 13.06 10.76 15.35
C GLU A 85 12.25 11.95 15.86
N VAL A 86 11.02 11.69 16.30
CA VAL A 86 10.10 12.71 16.84
C VAL A 86 9.49 12.28 18.15
N ASP A 87 9.81 11.09 18.64
CA ASP A 87 9.43 10.64 19.97
C ASP A 87 10.18 11.49 21.02
N PRO A 88 9.46 12.25 21.87
CA PRO A 88 10.07 13.07 22.93
C PRO A 88 10.88 12.26 23.95
N CYS A 89 10.68 10.94 24.02
CA CYS A 89 11.47 10.06 24.89
C CYS A 89 12.83 9.69 24.28
N ARG A 90 13.07 10.02 23.00
CA ARG A 90 14.20 9.53 22.20
C ARG A 90 15.01 10.65 21.52
N CYS A 91 14.55 11.90 21.60
CA CYS A 91 15.23 13.09 21.10
C CYS A 91 14.85 14.33 21.94
N THR A 92 15.63 15.41 21.85
CA THR A 92 15.26 16.67 22.52
C THR A 92 14.10 17.37 21.82
N GLU A 93 13.46 18.35 22.46
CA GLU A 93 12.39 19.13 21.84
C GLU A 93 12.87 19.89 20.59
N GLU A 94 14.10 20.43 20.63
CA GLU A 94 14.71 21.10 19.47
C GLU A 94 14.96 20.12 18.31
N GLU A 95 15.55 18.95 18.60
CA GLU A 95 15.78 17.90 17.60
C GLU A 95 14.45 17.41 17.00
N ALA A 96 13.44 17.16 17.83
CA ALA A 96 12.11 16.75 17.39
C ALA A 96 11.48 17.80 16.47
N ALA A 97 11.63 19.09 16.79
CA ALA A 97 11.10 20.19 15.98
C ALA A 97 11.80 20.30 14.62
N GLU A 98 13.12 20.08 14.56
CA GLU A 98 13.88 20.04 13.30
C GLU A 98 13.53 18.79 12.47
N ASN A 99 13.51 17.62 13.09
CA ASN A 99 13.16 16.35 12.45
C ASN A 99 11.73 16.37 11.91
N THR A 100 10.79 17.00 12.62
CA THR A 100 9.40 17.19 12.15
C THR A 100 9.34 18.02 10.87
N LYS A 101 10.16 19.08 10.73
CA LYS A 101 10.22 19.86 9.49
C LYS A 101 10.79 19.02 8.34
N LEU A 102 11.83 18.24 8.61
CA LEU A 102 12.42 17.34 7.62
C LEU A 102 11.43 16.26 7.16
N LEU A 103 10.73 15.62 8.09
CA LEU A 103 9.67 14.65 7.80
C LEU A 103 8.56 15.26 6.94
N HIS A 104 8.09 16.47 7.27
CA HIS A 104 7.10 17.16 6.45
C HIS A 104 7.57 17.36 5.01
N ASN A 105 8.83 17.78 4.81
CA ASN A 105 9.40 17.96 3.47
C ASN A 105 9.47 16.63 2.70
N ILE A 106 9.92 15.55 3.37
CA ILE A 106 9.98 14.20 2.80
C ILE A 106 8.59 13.72 2.39
N ILE A 107 7.59 13.86 3.28
CA ILE A 107 6.21 13.45 3.01
C ILE A 107 5.62 14.25 1.86
N ASN A 108 5.82 15.57 1.82
CA ASN A 108 5.35 16.41 0.72
C ASN A 108 5.97 15.97 -0.62
N GLU A 109 7.27 15.67 -0.66
CA GLU A 109 7.91 15.18 -1.88
C GLU A 109 7.31 13.83 -2.34
N ILE A 110 6.99 12.91 -1.41
CA ILE A 110 6.31 11.64 -1.74
C ILE A 110 4.92 11.91 -2.31
N LEU A 111 4.13 12.75 -1.64
CA LEU A 111 2.77 13.06 -2.07
C LEU A 111 2.76 13.75 -3.43
N ASP A 112 3.66 14.70 -3.68
CA ASP A 112 3.79 15.37 -4.97
C ASP A 112 4.13 14.38 -6.08
N ARG A 113 5.01 13.41 -5.83
CA ARG A 113 5.33 12.35 -6.80
C ARG A 113 4.13 11.46 -7.09
N VAL A 114 3.36 11.08 -6.06
CA VAL A 114 2.17 10.21 -6.19
C VAL A 114 1.02 10.93 -6.89
N PHE A 115 0.80 12.22 -6.62
CA PHE A 115 -0.31 12.97 -7.21
C PHE A 115 0.02 13.57 -8.57
N SER A 116 1.29 13.84 -8.86
CA SER A 116 1.73 14.37 -10.16
C SER A 116 2.06 13.28 -11.18
N SER A 117 2.13 12.02 -10.77
CA SER A 117 2.34 10.91 -11.70
C SER A 117 1.13 10.74 -12.60
N LYS A 118 1.37 10.78 -13.91
CA LYS A 118 0.32 10.55 -14.91
C LYS A 118 -0.04 9.06 -14.92
N SER A 119 -1.34 8.78 -15.03
CA SER A 119 -1.88 7.45 -15.31
C SER A 119 -1.76 7.08 -16.79
#